data_AF-R7A664-F1
#
_entry.id   AF-R7A664-F1
#
_cell.length_a   1.000
_cell.length_b   1.000
_cell.length_c   1.000
_cell.angle_alpha   90.00
_cell.angle_beta   90.00
_cell.angle_gamma   90.00
#
_symmetry.space_group_name_H-M   'P 1'
#
loop_
_entity.id
_entity.type
_entity.pdbx_description
1 polymer ?
#
loop_
_entity_poly.entity_id
_entity_poly.type
_entity_poly.pdbx_seq_one_letter_code
_entity_poly.pdbx_strand_id
1 'polypeptide(L)'
;MQVLHGTDTAVEVEAQGLTGITVPKGNAGLQTVLVLPEYVEAPVSKGQQLGTAAFYQGDIYLYEVPLTAASSVPRLTFSRALLRLLDNMLK
;
A
#
# COMPACT_ATOMS: atom_id res chain seq x y z
N MET A 1 -2.07 -3.26 4.26
CA MET A 1 -3.20 -2.31 4.15
C MET A 1 -4.49 -3.09 4.02
N GLN A 2 -5.57 -2.73 4.71
CA GLN A 2 -6.85 -3.46 4.63
C GLN A 2 -7.59 -3.14 3.33
N VAL A 3 -8.09 -4.17 2.65
CA VAL A 3 -8.85 -4.06 1.40
C VAL A 3 -10.29 -4.50 1.64
N LEU A 4 -11.25 -3.62 1.34
CA LEU A 4 -12.67 -3.91 1.37
C LEU A 4 -13.13 -4.53 0.05
N HIS A 5 -13.97 -5.57 0.14
CA HIS A 5 -14.55 -6.26 -1.02
C HIS A 5 -13.53 -6.87 -2.00
N GLY A 6 -12.28 -7.07 -1.56
CA GLY A 6 -11.23 -7.74 -2.31
C GLY A 6 -11.33 -9.26 -2.20
N THR A 7 -10.71 -9.97 -3.14
CA THR A 7 -10.42 -11.41 -2.97
C THR A 7 -9.53 -11.70 -1.77
N ASP A 8 -8.68 -10.73 -1.44
CA ASP A 8 -7.78 -10.72 -0.30
C ASP A 8 -8.19 -9.57 0.64
N THR A 9 -8.07 -9.81 1.94
CA THR A 9 -8.46 -8.83 2.99
C THR A 9 -7.39 -7.77 3.21
N ALA A 10 -6.19 -7.96 2.66
CA ALA A 10 -5.09 -7.02 2.77
C ALA A 10 -4.22 -7.01 1.51
N VAL A 11 -3.66 -5.85 1.20
CA VAL A 11 -2.64 -5.65 0.16
C VAL A 11 -1.35 -5.16 0.80
N GLU A 12 -0.23 -5.68 0.30
CA GLU A 12 1.10 -5.22 0.66
C GLU A 12 1.42 -3.91 -0.07
N VAL A 13 2.12 -3.02 0.62
CA VAL A 13 2.42 -1.68 0.13
C VAL A 13 3.93 -1.53 0.01
N GLU A 14 4.39 -1.16 -1.17
CA GLU A 14 5.79 -0.91 -1.48
C GLU A 14 6.02 0.59 -1.64
N ALA A 15 7.03 1.10 -0.94
CA ALA A 15 7.53 2.44 -1.21
C ALA A 15 8.28 2.44 -2.54
N GLN A 16 8.00 3.43 -3.38
CA GLN A 16 8.81 3.62 -4.57
C GLN A 16 10.27 3.85 -4.15
N GLY A 17 11.19 3.10 -4.75
CA GLY A 17 12.60 3.07 -4.35
C GLY A 17 13.21 4.47 -4.31
N LEU A 18 13.78 4.83 -3.17
CA LEU A 18 14.50 6.08 -2.96
C LEU A 18 16.01 5.82 -3.09
N THR A 19 16.67 6.46 -4.04
CA THR A 19 18.12 6.30 -4.28
C THR A 19 18.99 7.07 -3.29
N GLY A 20 18.45 8.11 -2.66
CA GLY A 20 19.11 8.88 -1.61
C GLY A 20 18.35 10.14 -1.24
N ILE A 21 18.53 10.61 -0.01
CA ILE A 21 17.93 11.84 0.51
C ILE A 21 19.02 12.72 1.13
N THR A 22 19.05 13.99 0.75
CA THR A 22 19.97 14.97 1.35
C THR A 22 19.39 15.45 2.67
N VAL A 23 20.08 15.15 3.76
CA VAL A 23 19.68 15.59 5.11
C VAL A 23 20.55 16.77 5.56
N PRO A 24 19.95 17.85 6.10
CA PRO A 24 20.71 18.88 6.79
C PRO A 24 21.65 18.30 7.86
N LYS A 25 22.85 18.88 7.95
CA LYS A 25 23.82 18.50 8.98
C LYS A 25 23.29 18.90 10.36
N GLY A 26 22.86 17.93 11.15
CA GLY A 26 22.30 18.14 12.48
C GLY A 26 22.18 16.84 13.28
N ASN A 27 21.95 16.96 14.59
CA ASN A 27 21.73 15.82 15.50
C ASN A 27 20.28 15.31 15.52
N ALA A 28 19.38 15.93 14.75
CA ALA A 28 18.01 15.48 14.63
C ALA A 28 17.98 14.19 13.80
N GLY A 29 17.41 13.12 14.37
CA GLY A 29 17.20 11.85 13.67
C GLY A 29 16.19 11.99 12.54
N LEU A 30 16.33 11.15 11.52
CA LEU A 30 15.36 11.04 10.43
C LEU A 30 14.07 10.39 10.94
N GLN A 31 12.94 11.03 10.67
CA GLN A 31 11.61 10.54 10.99
C GLN A 31 10.88 10.19 9.70
N THR A 32 10.21 9.05 9.69
CA THR A 32 9.38 8.62 8.56
C THR A 32 7.93 8.55 9.01
N VAL A 33 7.07 9.29 8.32
CA VAL A 33 5.63 9.32 8.58
C VAL A 33 4.92 8.70 7.39
N LEU A 34 4.18 7.61 7.64
CA LEU A 34 3.37 6.96 6.62
C LEU A 34 1.96 7.56 6.65
N VAL A 35 1.57 8.18 5.55
CA VAL A 35 0.22 8.70 5.32
C VAL A 35 -0.52 7.69 4.46
N LEU A 36 -1.33 6.88 5.11
CA LEU A 36 -2.14 5.83 4.48
C LEU A 36 -3.60 6.01 4.90
N PRO A 37 -4.57 5.82 3.99
CA PRO A 37 -5.97 5.72 4.37
C PRO A 37 -6.21 4.43 5.18
N GLU A 38 -7.22 4.46 6.05
CA GLU A 38 -7.55 3.35 6.93
C GLU A 38 -7.92 2.07 6.15
N TYR A 39 -8.60 2.24 5.02
CA TYR A 39 -9.02 1.16 4.14
C TYR A 39 -9.00 1.59 2.66
N VAL A 40 -8.89 0.62 1.77
CA VAL A 40 -9.07 0.80 0.32
C VAL A 40 -10.11 -0.15 -0.22
N GLU A 41 -10.87 0.30 -1.22
CA GLU A 41 -11.84 -0.55 -1.91
C GLU A 41 -11.21 -1.27 -3.10
N ALA A 42 -11.55 -2.55 -3.28
CA ALA A 42 -11.21 -3.29 -4.48
C ALA A 42 -12.03 -2.83 -5.70
N PRO A 43 -11.46 -2.85 -6.92
CA PRO A 43 -10.18 -3.47 -7.29
C PRO A 43 -8.96 -2.58 -7.02
N VAL A 44 -7.91 -3.16 -6.44
CA VAL A 44 -6.58 -2.54 -6.33
C VAL A 44 -5.66 -3.12 -7.40
N SER A 45 -4.99 -2.25 -8.15
CA SER A 45 -4.03 -2.68 -9.19
C SER A 45 -2.60 -2.59 -8.68
N LYS A 46 -1.73 -3.52 -9.06
CA LYS A 46 -0.28 -3.41 -8.81
C LYS A 46 0.26 -2.07 -9.33
N GLY A 47 1.02 -1.37 -8.49
CA GLY A 47 1.55 -0.04 -8.78
C GLY A 47 0.57 1.12 -8.53
N GLN A 48 -0.69 0.84 -8.15
CA GLN A 48 -1.64 1.88 -7.76
C GLN A 48 -1.14 2.57 -6.49
N GLN A 49 -1.13 3.91 -6.49
CA GLN A 49 -0.78 4.68 -5.30
C GLN A 49 -1.86 4.51 -4.23
N LEU A 50 -1.44 4.07 -3.05
CA LEU A 50 -2.28 3.82 -1.88
C LEU A 50 -2.05 4.85 -0.78
N GLY A 51 -0.94 5.59 -0.85
CA GLY A 51 -0.61 6.65 0.10
C GLY A 51 0.75 7.25 -0.19
N THR A 52 1.35 7.84 0.83
CA THR A 52 2.63 8.54 0.73
C THR A 52 3.45 8.35 2.01
N ALA A 53 4.74 8.09 1.89
CA ALA A 53 5.69 8.11 2.99
C ALA A 53 6.46 9.43 2.95
N ALA A 54 6.27 10.26 3.97
CA ALA A 54 6.94 11.54 4.11
C ALA A 54 8.11 11.42 5.09
N PHE A 55 9.24 12.01 4.73
CA PHE A 55 10.47 12.03 5.52
C PHE A 55 10.68 13.41 6.12
N TYR A 56 10.94 13.44 7.41
CA TYR A 56 11.17 14.65 8.20
C TYR A 56 12.48 14.55 8.97
N GLN A 57 13.08 15.70 9.26
CA GLN A 57 14.19 15.80 10.19
C GLN A 57 13.90 16.93 11.17
N GLY A 58 13.44 16.56 12.37
CA GLY A 58 12.79 17.52 13.27
C GLY A 58 11.55 18.11 12.59
N ASP A 59 11.50 19.44 12.47
CA ASP A 59 10.38 20.16 11.84
C ASP A 59 10.58 20.39 10.33
N ILE A 60 11.68 19.89 9.74
CA ILE A 60 11.99 20.10 8.33
C ILE A 60 11.41 18.95 7.51
N TYR A 61 10.47 19.26 6.62
CA TYR A 61 10.02 18.36 5.57
C TYR A 61 11.14 18.19 4.53
N LEU A 62 11.55 16.95 4.29
CA LEU A 62 12.65 16.64 3.38
C LEU A 62 12.15 16.16 2.01
N TYR A 63 11.35 15.10 2.02
CA TYR A 63 10.94 14.42 0.80
C TYR A 63 9.72 13.53 1.07
N GLU A 64 8.98 13.20 0.02
CA GLU A 64 7.92 12.21 0.08
C GLU A 64 8.05 11.20 -1.06
N VAL A 65 7.74 9.94 -0.77
CA VAL A 65 7.67 8.87 -1.77
C VAL A 65 6.26 8.32 -1.84
N PRO A 66 5.72 8.09 -3.04
CA PRO A 66 4.44 7.42 -3.18
C PRO A 66 4.57 5.98 -2.70
N LEU A 67 3.58 5.56 -1.92
CA LEU A 67 3.39 4.18 -1.49
C LEU A 67 2.43 3.52 -2.48
N THR A 68 2.86 2.43 -3.11
CA THR A 68 2.11 1.75 -4.17
C THR A 68 1.75 0.31 -3.79
N ALA A 69 0.71 -0.24 -4.40
CA ALA A 69 0.33 -1.64 -4.20
C ALA A 69 1.37 -2.60 -4.80
N ALA A 70 1.93 -3.48 -3.99
CA ALA A 70 2.88 -4.50 -4.44
C ALA A 70 2.22 -5.55 -5.35
N SER A 71 0.92 -5.81 -5.12
CA SER A 71 0.12 -6.81 -5.79
C SER A 71 -1.27 -6.27 -6.18
N SER A 72 -1.90 -6.94 -7.15
CA SER A 72 -3.27 -6.62 -7.56
C SER A 72 -4.26 -7.42 -6.73
N VAL A 73 -5.23 -6.74 -6.10
CA VAL A 73 -6.34 -7.36 -5.38
C VAL A 73 -7.64 -7.14 -6.16
N PRO A 74 -8.10 -8.15 -6.91
CA PRO A 74 -9.36 -8.04 -7.65
C PRO A 74 -10.57 -8.01 -6.72
N ARG A 75 -11.68 -7.45 -7.20
CA ARG A 75 -12.96 -7.42 -6.46
C ARG A 75 -13.55 -8.82 -6.32
N LEU A 76 -14.03 -9.14 -5.13
CA LEU A 76 -14.82 -10.34 -4.85
C LEU A 76 -16.23 -10.13 -5.40
N THR A 77 -16.55 -10.84 -6.48
CA THR A 77 -17.91 -10.88 -7.03
C THR A 77 -18.61 -12.17 -6.60
N PHE A 78 -19.93 -12.14 -6.43
CA PHE A 78 -20.73 -13.33 -6.07
C PHE A 78 -20.47 -14.50 -7.03
N SER A 79 -20.36 -14.21 -8.33
CA SER A 79 -20.01 -15.19 -9.36
C SER A 79 -18.64 -15.85 -9.11
N ARG A 80 -17.62 -15.07 -8.72
CA ARG A 80 -16.30 -15.61 -8.38
C ARG A 80 -16.31 -16.42 -7.08
N ALA A 81 -17.09 -16.00 -6.09
CA ALA A 81 -17.25 -16.74 -4.85
C ALA A 81 -17.95 -18.10 -5.10
N LEU A 82 -19.01 -18.11 -5.93
CA LEU A 82 -19.71 -19.34 -6.32
C LEU A 82 -18.80 -20.29 -7.12
N LEU A 83 -18.04 -19.76 -8.08
CA LEU A 83 -17.06 -20.57 -8.83
C LEU A 83 -15.99 -21.16 -7.92
N ARG A 84 -15.49 -20.40 -6.93
CA ARG A 84 -14.48 -20.89 -5.98
C ARG A 84 -15.02 -22.02 -5.09
N LEU A 85 -16.29 -21.95 -4.70
CA LEU A 85 -16.95 -23.04 -3.97
C LEU A 85 -17.06 -24.30 -4.83
N LEU A 86 -17.44 -24.17 -6.10
CA LEU A 86 -17.50 -25.30 -7.04
C LEU A 86 -16.13 -25.93 -7.29
N ASP A 87 -15.09 -25.11 -7.46
CA ASP A 87 -13.71 -25.58 -7.67
C ASP A 87 -13.17 -26.36 -6.46
N ASN A 88 -13.53 -25.93 -5.25
CA ASN A 88 -13.16 -26.63 -4.02
C ASN A 88 -13.94 -27.94 -3.81
N MET A 89 -15.04 -28.17 -4.54
CA MET A 89 -15.79 -29.42 -4.52
C MET A 89 -15.36 -30.41 -5.62
N LEU A 90 -14.61 -29.96 -6.63
CA LEU A 90 -14.07 -30.81 -7.70
C LEU A 90 -12.67 -31.37 -7.39
N LYS A 91 -12.14 -31.10 -6.20
CA LYS A 91 -10.86 -31.59 -5.68
C LYS A 91 -11.07 -32.64 -4.60
#